data_AF-A0A7C7RHF0-F1
#
_entry.id   AF-A0A7C7RHF0-F1
#
_cell.length_a   1.000
_cell.length_b   1.000
_cell.length_c   1.000
_cell.angle_alpha   90.00
_cell.angle_beta   90.00
_cell.angle_gamma   90.00
#
_symmetry.space_group_name_H-M   'P 1'
#
loop_
_entity.id
_entity.type
_entity.pdbx_description
1 polymer ?
#
loop_
_entity_poly.entity_id
_entity_poly.type
_entity_poly.pdbx_seq_one_letter_code
_entity_poly.pdbx_strand_id
1 'polypeptide(L)'
;MSEQWHSKNVEEAIKALGTTERGLSSDEAKRRLEVYGPNKLIEKEKVSALKIFLNQFKDIFVLMLLLAIVFSLLSAYVEKTSPTLEDYADAITIGAIVILNSVIGFAQEYRSEKAMEALKKLTAPKARVLRDGKVINIPAEEVVPGDVILLESGDRVPADGRLIEAIDLRTNEAALTGESTPVEKSTEPVKPDAPIGDRKCMVFMGTHTIYGRGRAVITTTGMKTEFGKIAGMIQETIHIPEDSFDENSLIQTIKKVWSWAETKRKA
;
A
#
# COMPACT_ATOMS: atom_id res chain seq x y z
N MET A 1 14.24 -17.87 -7.78
CA MET A 1 14.98 -17.18 -8.86
C MET A 1 13.94 -16.64 -9.82
N SER A 2 13.99 -15.35 -10.19
CA SER A 2 13.10 -14.82 -11.23
C SER A 2 13.42 -15.53 -12.53
N GLU A 3 12.43 -16.16 -13.17
CA GLU A 3 12.62 -16.69 -14.50
C GLU A 3 13.11 -15.58 -15.44
N GLN A 4 14.14 -15.88 -16.22
CA GLN A 4 14.80 -14.93 -17.13
C GLN A 4 13.99 -14.81 -18.42
N TRP A 5 12.81 -14.23 -18.34
CA TRP A 5 11.86 -14.09 -19.45
C TRP A 5 12.45 -13.38 -20.66
N HIS A 6 13.39 -12.46 -20.45
CA HIS A 6 14.09 -11.72 -21.51
C HIS A 6 14.99 -12.59 -22.40
N SER A 7 15.44 -13.73 -21.87
CA SER A 7 16.30 -14.67 -22.61
C SER A 7 15.55 -15.72 -23.40
N LYS A 8 14.24 -15.86 -23.15
CA LYS A 8 13.37 -16.79 -23.86
C LYS A 8 12.85 -16.16 -25.15
N ASN A 9 12.67 -16.98 -26.18
CA ASN A 9 11.86 -16.58 -27.33
C ASN A 9 10.38 -16.46 -26.94
N VAL A 10 9.58 -15.92 -27.86
CA VAL A 10 8.16 -15.63 -27.60
C VAL A 10 7.38 -16.92 -27.35
N GLU A 11 7.63 -17.95 -28.13
CA GLU A 11 6.95 -19.25 -28.06
C GLU A 11 7.24 -19.97 -26.73
N GLU A 12 8.48 -19.94 -26.27
CA GLU A 12 8.90 -20.48 -24.98
C GLU A 12 8.27 -19.74 -23.81
N ALA A 13 8.18 -18.41 -23.90
CA ALA A 13 7.55 -17.59 -22.86
C ALA A 13 6.04 -17.91 -22.77
N ILE A 14 5.35 -17.97 -23.90
CA ILE A 14 3.92 -18.31 -23.99
C ILE A 14 3.67 -19.73 -23.45
N LYS A 15 4.50 -20.70 -23.85
CA LYS A 15 4.40 -22.09 -23.40
C LYS A 15 4.66 -22.23 -21.90
N ALA A 16 5.69 -21.56 -21.38
CA ALA A 16 6.02 -21.60 -19.95
C ALA A 16 4.93 -20.96 -19.08
N LEU A 17 4.28 -19.90 -19.57
CA LEU A 17 3.15 -19.25 -18.89
C LEU A 17 1.81 -19.99 -19.09
N GLY A 18 1.78 -21.06 -19.89
CA GLY A 18 0.57 -21.82 -20.22
C GLY A 18 -0.53 -20.94 -20.79
N THR A 19 -0.18 -19.99 -21.65
CA THR A 19 -1.10 -19.04 -22.29
C THR A 19 -1.04 -19.17 -23.81
N THR A 20 -1.73 -18.31 -24.53
CA THR A 20 -1.69 -18.23 -26.00
C THR A 20 -1.49 -16.79 -26.44
N GLU A 21 -1.11 -16.56 -27.69
CA GLU A 21 -1.07 -15.21 -28.27
C GLU A 21 -2.45 -14.54 -28.27
N ARG A 22 -3.53 -15.33 -28.23
CA ARG A 22 -4.92 -14.86 -28.15
C ARG A 22 -5.35 -14.55 -26.71
N GLY A 23 -4.43 -14.59 -25.76
CA GLY A 23 -4.69 -14.31 -24.35
C GLY A 23 -5.33 -15.48 -23.60
N LEU A 24 -5.80 -15.18 -22.39
CA LEU A 24 -6.42 -16.14 -21.47
C LEU A 24 -7.95 -16.19 -21.66
N SER A 25 -8.59 -17.25 -21.14
CA SER A 25 -10.03 -17.20 -20.90
C SER A 25 -10.33 -16.38 -19.64
N SER A 26 -11.54 -15.83 -19.55
CA SER A 26 -11.97 -15.11 -18.33
C SER A 26 -11.92 -15.99 -17.08
N ASP A 27 -12.27 -17.27 -17.20
CA ASP A 27 -12.25 -18.22 -16.08
C ASP A 27 -10.83 -18.52 -15.59
N GLU A 28 -9.88 -18.74 -16.50
CA GLU A 28 -8.49 -18.99 -16.14
C GLU A 28 -7.84 -17.73 -15.55
N ALA A 29 -8.16 -16.54 -16.08
CA ALA A 29 -7.69 -15.28 -15.51
C ALA A 29 -8.20 -15.09 -14.07
N LYS A 30 -9.48 -15.40 -13.81
CA LYS A 30 -10.05 -15.35 -12.45
C LYS A 30 -9.38 -16.34 -11.51
N ARG A 31 -9.15 -17.58 -11.95
CA ARG A 31 -8.42 -18.59 -11.18
C ARG A 31 -7.00 -18.14 -10.85
N ARG A 32 -6.28 -17.56 -11.82
CA ARG A 32 -4.94 -17.02 -11.60
C ARG A 32 -4.96 -15.84 -10.64
N LEU A 33 -5.99 -15.00 -10.66
CA LEU A 33 -6.13 -13.89 -9.73
C LEU A 33 -6.22 -14.39 -8.28
N GLU A 34 -6.92 -15.51 -8.05
CA GLU A 34 -6.99 -16.16 -6.74
C GLU A 34 -5.64 -16.76 -6.29
N VAL A 35 -4.83 -17.28 -7.23
CA VAL A 35 -3.54 -17.92 -6.94
C VAL A 35 -2.40 -16.91 -6.77
N TYR A 36 -2.28 -15.94 -7.69
CA TYR A 36 -1.20 -14.96 -7.71
C TYR A 36 -1.51 -13.72 -6.87
N GLY A 37 -2.79 -13.48 -6.56
CA GLY A 37 -3.27 -12.27 -5.94
C GLY A 37 -3.38 -11.09 -6.93
N PRO A 38 -3.91 -9.95 -6.47
CA PRO A 38 -4.04 -8.76 -7.28
C PRO A 38 -2.68 -8.18 -7.68
N ASN A 39 -2.60 -7.60 -8.88
CA ASN A 39 -1.47 -6.82 -9.35
C ASN A 39 -1.41 -5.46 -8.63
N LYS A 40 -1.04 -5.50 -7.36
CA LYS A 40 -0.95 -4.32 -6.51
C LYS A 40 0.37 -4.35 -5.74
N LEU A 41 0.96 -3.16 -5.57
CA LEU A 41 2.06 -2.99 -4.62
C LEU A 41 1.49 -3.06 -3.21
N ILE A 42 2.22 -3.67 -2.28
CA ILE A 42 1.80 -3.73 -0.88
C ILE A 42 1.78 -2.29 -0.35
N GLU A 43 0.57 -1.79 -0.08
CA GLU A 43 0.36 -0.55 0.68
C GLU A 43 0.62 -0.87 2.17
N LYS A 44 1.14 0.11 2.94
CA LYS A 44 1.23 -0.01 4.40
C LYS A 44 -0.14 -0.39 4.97
N GLU A 45 -0.14 -1.17 6.06
CA GLU A 45 -1.36 -1.70 6.68
C GLU A 45 -2.47 -0.64 6.77
N LYS A 46 -3.65 -0.95 6.20
CA LYS A 46 -4.84 -0.10 6.36
C LYS A 46 -5.04 0.14 7.85
N VAL A 47 -5.28 1.38 8.26
CA VAL A 47 -5.55 1.69 9.66
C VAL A 47 -6.81 0.92 10.07
N SER A 48 -6.65 -0.08 10.95
CA SER A 48 -7.78 -0.88 11.44
C SER A 48 -8.81 0.04 12.10
N ALA A 49 -10.11 -0.24 11.94
CA ALA A 49 -11.16 0.53 12.61
C ALA A 49 -10.94 0.61 14.14
N LEU A 50 -10.44 -0.47 14.75
CA LEU A 50 -10.05 -0.48 16.15
C LEU A 50 -8.85 0.45 16.43
N LYS A 51 -7.88 0.49 15.52
CA LYS A 51 -6.72 1.40 15.62
C LYS A 51 -7.16 2.87 15.46
N ILE A 52 -8.09 3.16 14.56
CA ILE A 52 -8.69 4.50 14.40
C ILE A 52 -9.38 4.93 15.71
N PHE A 53 -10.18 4.04 16.31
CA PHE A 53 -10.86 4.31 17.57
C PHE A 53 -9.88 4.51 18.73
N LEU A 54 -8.91 3.61 18.90
CA LEU A 54 -7.90 3.71 19.96
C LEU A 54 -7.00 4.94 19.80
N ASN A 55 -6.73 5.37 18.57
CA ASN A 55 -5.99 6.59 18.30
C ASN A 55 -6.74 7.85 18.80
N GLN A 56 -8.07 7.84 18.92
CA GLN A 56 -8.81 8.96 19.52
C GLN A 56 -8.45 9.17 21.00
N PHE A 57 -8.04 8.12 21.71
CA PHE A 57 -7.63 8.22 23.12
C PHE A 57 -6.16 8.64 23.29
N LYS A 58 -5.38 8.66 22.20
CA LYS A 58 -4.01 9.18 22.19
C LYS A 58 -3.96 10.70 21.97
N ASP A 59 -5.07 11.32 21.64
CA ASP A 59 -5.15 12.77 21.48
C ASP A 59 -4.80 13.47 22.80
N ILE A 60 -3.93 14.48 22.73
CA ILE A 60 -3.42 15.19 23.92
C ILE A 60 -4.52 15.83 24.75
N PHE A 61 -5.60 16.32 24.11
CA PHE A 61 -6.74 16.90 24.81
C PHE A 61 -7.59 15.81 25.47
N VAL A 62 -7.77 14.66 24.82
CA VAL A 62 -8.46 13.51 25.41
C VAL A 62 -7.68 12.96 26.60
N LEU A 63 -6.35 12.84 26.50
CA LEU A 63 -5.49 12.44 27.62
C LEU A 63 -5.60 13.42 28.79
N MET A 64 -5.66 14.72 28.53
CA MET A 64 -5.86 15.74 29.57
C MET A 64 -7.23 15.58 30.27
N LEU A 65 -8.30 15.25 29.53
CA LEU A 65 -9.62 14.99 30.11
C LEU A 65 -9.65 13.69 30.90
N LEU A 66 -8.98 12.64 30.43
CA LEU A 66 -8.82 11.38 31.18
C LEU A 66 -8.05 11.62 32.48
N LEU A 67 -6.99 12.42 32.47
CA LEU A 67 -6.30 12.85 33.69
C LEU A 67 -7.23 13.61 34.64
N ALA A 68 -8.06 14.52 34.12
CA ALA A 68 -9.04 15.24 34.93
C ALA A 68 -10.06 14.30 35.59
N ILE A 69 -10.55 13.29 34.87
CA ILE A 69 -11.41 12.23 35.43
C ILE A 69 -10.70 11.48 36.56
N VAL A 70 -9.43 11.10 36.36
CA VAL A 70 -8.64 10.40 37.39
C VAL A 70 -8.43 11.27 38.63
N PHE A 71 -8.09 12.55 38.46
CA PHE A 71 -7.93 13.49 39.59
C PHE A 71 -9.25 13.69 40.35
N SER A 72 -10.37 13.84 39.63
CA SER A 72 -11.71 13.98 40.22
C SER A 72 -12.11 12.74 41.03
N LEU A 73 -11.85 11.53 40.50
CA LEU A 73 -12.12 10.29 41.23
C LEU A 73 -11.20 10.11 42.45
N LEU A 74 -9.94 10.52 42.37
CA LEU A 74 -8.98 10.45 43.48
C LEU A 74 -9.33 11.44 44.60
N SER A 75 -9.75 12.66 44.28
CA SER A 75 -10.20 13.63 45.30
C SER A 75 -11.42 13.08 46.04
N ALA A 76 -12.40 12.53 45.32
CA ALA A 76 -13.58 11.90 45.90
C ALA A 76 -13.25 10.67 46.79
N TYR A 77 -12.18 9.93 46.48
CA TYR A 77 -11.74 8.80 47.30
C TYR A 77 -10.98 9.22 48.57
N VAL A 78 -10.22 10.32 48.52
CA VAL A 78 -9.45 10.83 49.67
C VAL A 78 -10.34 11.53 50.68
N GLU A 79 -11.36 12.26 50.23
CA GLU A 79 -12.45 12.73 51.08
C GLU A 79 -13.33 11.54 51.50
N LYS A 80 -12.99 10.91 52.63
CA LYS A 80 -13.72 9.80 53.28
C LYS A 80 -15.13 10.16 53.77
N THR A 81 -15.80 11.11 53.13
CA THR A 81 -17.20 11.46 53.40
C THR A 81 -18.05 10.69 52.41
N SER A 82 -19.11 10.02 52.89
CA SER A 82 -19.98 9.16 52.09
C SER A 82 -20.20 9.70 50.68
N PRO A 83 -19.69 9.03 49.62
CA PRO A 83 -19.73 9.58 48.28
C PRO A 83 -21.19 9.73 47.85
N THR A 84 -21.59 10.96 47.59
CA THR A 84 -22.89 11.33 47.05
C THR A 84 -22.86 11.26 45.53
N LEU A 85 -24.03 11.09 44.89
CA LEU A 85 -24.12 11.09 43.41
C LEU A 85 -23.56 12.38 42.78
N GLU A 86 -23.55 13.49 43.52
CA GLU A 86 -22.93 14.75 43.09
C GLU A 86 -21.40 14.63 42.92
N ASP A 87 -20.72 13.81 43.71
CA ASP A 87 -19.25 13.69 43.66
C ASP A 87 -18.75 12.96 42.39
N TYR A 88 -19.61 12.15 41.78
CA TYR A 88 -19.32 11.49 40.50
C TYR A 88 -19.89 12.22 39.30
N ALA A 89 -20.71 13.26 39.50
CA ALA A 89 -21.40 13.95 38.42
C ALA A 89 -20.42 14.59 37.43
N ASP A 90 -19.32 15.18 37.92
CA ASP A 90 -18.27 15.78 37.09
C ASP A 90 -17.53 14.72 36.26
N ALA A 91 -17.11 13.61 36.88
CA ALA A 91 -16.44 12.52 36.19
C ALA A 91 -17.34 11.86 35.13
N ILE A 92 -18.63 11.69 35.42
CA ILE A 92 -19.63 11.17 34.47
C ILE A 92 -19.82 12.15 33.31
N THR A 93 -19.92 13.45 33.59
CA THR A 93 -20.10 14.49 32.58
C THR A 93 -18.90 14.56 31.63
N ILE A 94 -17.69 14.60 32.18
CA ILE A 94 -16.44 14.60 31.38
C ILE A 94 -16.33 13.29 30.59
N GLY A 95 -16.63 12.15 31.22
CA GLY A 95 -16.64 10.86 30.55
C GLY A 95 -17.61 10.80 29.37
N ALA A 96 -18.81 11.35 29.53
CA ALA A 96 -19.80 11.44 28.46
C ALA A 96 -19.31 12.30 27.29
N ILE A 97 -18.66 13.44 27.56
CA ILE A 97 -18.07 14.31 26.54
C ILE A 97 -16.96 13.59 25.78
N VAL A 98 -16.06 12.89 26.49
CA VAL A 98 -14.96 12.12 25.88
C VAL A 98 -15.53 11.04 24.96
N ILE A 99 -16.48 10.24 25.43
CA ILE A 99 -17.10 9.18 24.63
C ILE A 99 -17.77 9.76 23.39
N LEU A 100 -18.53 10.85 23.54
CA LEU A 100 -19.21 11.50 22.42
C LEU A 100 -18.20 11.99 21.37
N ASN A 101 -17.14 12.67 21.80
CA ASN A 101 -16.08 13.15 20.91
C ASN A 101 -15.35 12.00 20.23
N SER A 102 -15.03 10.90 20.94
CA SER A 102 -14.38 9.73 20.33
C SER A 102 -15.27 9.05 19.29
N VAL A 103 -16.57 8.95 19.52
CA VAL A 103 -17.52 8.38 18.55
C VAL A 103 -17.64 9.27 17.31
N ILE A 104 -17.77 10.59 17.51
CA ILE A 104 -17.83 11.55 16.39
C ILE A 104 -16.52 11.51 15.60
N GLY A 105 -15.36 11.56 16.27
CA GLY A 105 -14.04 11.50 15.65
C GLY A 105 -13.82 10.19 14.88
N PHE A 106 -14.16 9.05 15.48
CA PHE A 106 -14.12 7.76 14.80
C PHE A 106 -15.00 7.74 13.53
N ALA A 107 -16.24 8.24 13.63
CA ALA A 107 -17.15 8.26 12.48
C ALA A 107 -16.67 9.19 11.37
N GLN A 108 -16.07 10.33 11.72
CA GLN A 108 -15.48 11.27 10.76
C GLN A 108 -14.27 10.64 10.05
N GLU A 109 -13.33 10.09 10.81
CA GLU A 109 -12.11 9.49 10.27
C GLU A 109 -12.44 8.27 9.40
N TYR A 110 -13.34 7.40 9.85
CA TYR A 110 -13.78 6.23 9.08
C TYR A 110 -14.45 6.63 7.77
N ARG A 111 -15.28 7.68 7.76
CA ARG A 111 -15.90 8.19 6.53
C ARG A 111 -14.87 8.78 5.57
N SER A 112 -13.89 9.53 6.08
CA SER A 112 -12.79 10.09 5.28
C SER A 112 -11.97 8.99 4.60
N GLU A 113 -11.57 7.97 5.35
CA GLU A 113 -10.85 6.81 4.82
C GLU A 113 -11.66 6.07 3.73
N LYS A 114 -12.96 5.87 3.97
CA LYS A 114 -13.84 5.22 2.97
C LYS A 114 -14.02 6.05 1.71
N ALA A 115 -14.12 7.37 1.83
CA ALA A 115 -14.17 8.27 0.68
C ALA A 115 -12.87 8.20 -0.13
N MET A 116 -11.72 8.17 0.53
CA MET A 116 -10.41 8.02 -0.12
C MET A 116 -10.29 6.67 -0.83
N GLU A 117 -10.72 5.57 -0.20
CA GLU A 117 -10.72 4.24 -0.83
C GLU A 117 -11.59 4.18 -2.09
N ALA A 118 -12.77 4.80 -2.06
CA ALA A 118 -13.66 4.87 -3.22
C ALA A 118 -13.04 5.72 -4.35
N LEU A 119 -12.45 6.87 -4.02
CA LEU A 119 -11.79 7.73 -5.00
C LEU A 119 -10.62 7.00 -5.68
N LYS A 120 -9.79 6.29 -4.91
CA LYS A 120 -8.70 5.45 -5.43
C LYS A 120 -9.20 4.40 -6.43
N LYS A 121 -10.37 3.78 -6.18
CA LYS A 121 -10.96 2.80 -7.10
C LYS A 121 -11.46 3.43 -8.40
N LEU A 122 -11.99 4.67 -8.34
CA LEU A 122 -12.46 5.38 -9.54
C LEU A 122 -11.30 5.84 -10.43
N THR A 123 -10.17 6.19 -9.85
CA THR A 123 -8.95 6.63 -10.56
C THR A 123 -7.96 5.49 -10.80
N ALA A 124 -8.35 4.24 -10.49
CA ALA A 124 -7.50 3.09 -10.67
C ALA A 124 -7.07 2.97 -12.15
N PRO A 125 -5.76 2.79 -12.41
CA PRO A 125 -5.27 2.58 -13.76
C PRO A 125 -5.98 1.39 -14.41
N LYS A 126 -6.30 1.51 -15.71
CA LYS A 126 -6.88 0.43 -16.49
C LYS A 126 -5.84 -0.15 -17.43
N ALA A 127 -6.04 -1.41 -17.81
CA ALA A 127 -5.23 -2.12 -18.78
C ALA A 127 -6.11 -2.71 -19.88
N ARG A 128 -5.65 -2.64 -21.13
CA ARG A 128 -6.25 -3.37 -22.25
C ARG A 128 -5.65 -4.76 -22.31
N VAL A 129 -6.50 -5.76 -22.12
CA VAL A 129 -6.10 -7.18 -22.20
C VAL A 129 -6.91 -7.89 -23.27
N LEU A 130 -6.31 -8.92 -23.84
CA LEU A 130 -6.98 -9.88 -24.70
C LEU A 130 -7.46 -11.04 -23.83
N ARG A 131 -8.78 -11.17 -23.63
CA ARG A 131 -9.40 -12.30 -22.93
C ARG A 131 -10.57 -12.84 -23.74
N ASP A 132 -10.72 -14.16 -23.79
CA ASP A 132 -11.71 -14.86 -24.63
C ASP A 132 -11.64 -14.43 -26.11
N GLY A 133 -10.43 -14.09 -26.59
CA GLY A 133 -10.18 -13.58 -27.94
C GLY A 133 -10.70 -12.16 -28.21
N LYS A 134 -11.15 -11.43 -27.19
CA LYS A 134 -11.67 -10.06 -27.31
C LYS A 134 -10.82 -9.08 -26.50
N VAL A 135 -10.63 -7.89 -27.03
CA VAL A 135 -9.95 -6.81 -26.30
C VAL A 135 -10.94 -6.21 -25.31
N ILE A 136 -10.58 -6.24 -24.03
CA ILE A 136 -11.39 -5.68 -22.94
C ILE A 136 -10.53 -4.77 -22.05
N ASN A 137 -11.15 -3.76 -21.46
CA ASN A 137 -10.53 -2.88 -20.47
C ASN A 137 -10.85 -3.42 -19.08
N ILE A 138 -9.81 -3.77 -18.32
CA ILE A 138 -9.93 -4.22 -16.93
C ILE A 138 -9.14 -3.29 -16.01
N PRO A 139 -9.44 -3.26 -14.70
CA PRO A 139 -8.55 -2.63 -13.72
C PRO A 139 -7.16 -3.26 -13.79
N ALA A 140 -6.10 -2.44 -13.73
CA ALA A 140 -4.72 -2.94 -13.76
C ALA A 140 -4.41 -3.90 -12.60
N GLU A 141 -5.14 -3.78 -11.48
CA GLU A 141 -5.06 -4.69 -10.32
C GLU A 141 -5.53 -6.12 -10.63
N GLU A 142 -6.36 -6.31 -11.67
CA GLU A 142 -6.87 -7.62 -12.08
C GLU A 142 -6.02 -8.30 -13.17
N VAL A 143 -4.92 -7.67 -13.57
CA VAL A 143 -3.96 -8.23 -14.52
C VAL A 143 -3.19 -9.36 -13.84
N VAL A 144 -3.05 -10.50 -14.50
CA VAL A 144 -2.40 -11.70 -13.96
C VAL A 144 -1.29 -12.22 -14.89
N PRO A 145 -0.31 -12.98 -14.37
CA PRO A 145 0.67 -13.65 -15.22
C PRO A 145 -0.01 -14.52 -16.29
N GLY A 146 0.40 -14.34 -17.54
CA GLY A 146 -0.16 -14.99 -18.73
C GLY A 146 -1.21 -14.18 -19.48
N ASP A 147 -1.72 -13.07 -18.93
CA ASP A 147 -2.54 -12.14 -19.72
C ASP A 147 -1.73 -11.59 -20.89
N VAL A 148 -2.39 -11.39 -22.04
CA VAL A 148 -1.80 -10.64 -23.15
C VAL A 148 -2.34 -9.22 -23.11
N ILE A 149 -1.48 -8.25 -22.86
CA ILE A 149 -1.81 -6.82 -22.87
C ILE A 149 -1.55 -6.22 -24.24
N LEU A 150 -2.33 -5.18 -24.56
CA LEU A 150 -2.13 -4.33 -25.72
C LEU A 150 -1.64 -2.95 -25.25
N LEU A 151 -0.57 -2.47 -25.89
CA LEU A 151 0.07 -1.20 -25.59
C LEU A 151 -0.01 -0.27 -26.80
N GLU A 152 -0.40 0.97 -26.58
CA GLU A 152 -0.29 2.07 -27.55
C GLU A 152 0.32 3.31 -26.89
N SER A 153 0.70 4.28 -27.71
CA SER A 153 1.18 5.59 -27.24
C SER A 153 0.24 6.21 -26.20
N GLY A 154 0.82 6.62 -25.07
CA GLY A 154 0.12 7.17 -23.92
C GLY A 154 -0.16 6.14 -22.82
N ASP A 155 -0.14 4.84 -23.13
CA ASP A 155 -0.45 3.80 -22.14
C ASP A 155 0.65 3.68 -21.07
N ARG A 156 0.21 3.51 -19.82
CA ARG A 156 1.09 3.08 -18.73
C ARG A 156 1.13 1.56 -18.69
N VAL A 157 2.33 0.99 -18.63
CA VAL A 157 2.50 -0.46 -18.57
C VAL A 157 2.04 -0.97 -17.19
N PRO A 158 1.04 -1.88 -17.13
CA PRO A 158 0.38 -2.27 -15.87
C PRO A 158 1.20 -3.25 -15.03
N ALA A 159 2.04 -4.07 -15.66
CA ALA A 159 2.82 -5.14 -15.06
C ALA A 159 4.03 -5.49 -15.95
N ASP A 160 5.00 -6.24 -15.43
CA ASP A 160 6.13 -6.67 -16.27
C ASP A 160 5.68 -7.73 -17.28
N GLY A 161 6.14 -7.59 -18.52
CA GLY A 161 5.75 -8.49 -19.60
C GLY A 161 6.82 -8.67 -20.67
N ARG A 162 6.73 -9.82 -21.35
CA ARG A 162 7.55 -10.19 -22.50
C ARG A 162 6.83 -9.77 -23.77
N LEU A 163 7.48 -8.98 -24.62
CA LEU A 163 6.91 -8.54 -25.89
C LEU A 163 6.73 -9.72 -26.84
N ILE A 164 5.53 -9.81 -27.42
CA ILE A 164 5.12 -10.72 -28.49
C ILE A 164 5.19 -9.97 -29.83
N GLU A 165 4.82 -8.69 -29.82
CA GLU A 165 4.76 -7.84 -31.01
C GLU A 165 5.20 -6.42 -30.62
N ALA A 166 6.02 -5.80 -31.47
CA ALA A 166 6.47 -4.41 -31.31
C ALA A 166 6.52 -3.74 -32.68
N ILE A 167 5.74 -2.68 -32.87
CA ILE A 167 5.70 -1.88 -34.10
C ILE A 167 6.04 -0.45 -33.72
N ASP A 168 7.27 -0.04 -34.04
CA ASP A 168 7.88 1.25 -33.65
C ASP A 168 7.71 1.57 -32.16
N LEU A 169 7.62 0.53 -31.32
CA LEU A 169 7.30 0.66 -29.91
C LEU A 169 8.47 1.31 -29.18
N ARG A 170 8.20 2.42 -28.49
CA ARG A 170 9.18 3.10 -27.63
C ARG A 170 8.59 3.35 -26.26
N THR A 171 9.33 3.02 -25.22
CA THR A 171 8.93 3.25 -23.82
C THR A 171 9.87 4.24 -23.13
N ASN A 172 9.33 4.99 -22.17
CA ASN A 172 10.12 5.77 -21.24
C ASN A 172 10.26 4.97 -19.93
N GLU A 173 11.51 4.63 -19.61
CA GLU A 173 11.86 3.75 -18.49
C GLU A 173 12.57 4.49 -17.36
N ALA A 174 12.47 5.82 -17.33
CA ALA A 174 13.08 6.68 -16.30
C ALA A 174 12.73 6.25 -14.87
N ALA A 175 11.53 5.68 -14.67
CA ALA A 175 11.09 5.17 -13.37
C ALA A 175 11.96 4.02 -12.82
N LEU A 176 12.71 3.32 -13.68
CA LEU A 176 13.55 2.17 -13.33
C LEU A 176 15.03 2.44 -13.56
N THR A 177 15.38 3.17 -14.61
CA THR A 177 16.77 3.41 -15.01
C THR A 177 17.28 4.80 -14.62
N GLY A 178 16.38 5.75 -14.34
CA GLY A 178 16.71 7.16 -14.17
C GLY A 178 16.96 7.92 -15.49
N GLU A 179 16.93 7.23 -16.63
CA GLU A 179 17.17 7.82 -17.94
C GLU A 179 15.85 8.12 -18.66
N SER A 180 15.64 9.37 -19.08
CA SER A 180 14.41 9.81 -19.76
C SER A 180 14.41 9.61 -21.28
N THR A 181 15.50 9.06 -21.83
CA THR A 181 15.61 8.81 -23.26
C THR A 181 14.67 7.65 -23.65
N PRO A 182 13.79 7.82 -24.66
CA PRO A 182 12.93 6.73 -25.10
C PRO A 182 13.73 5.52 -25.58
N VAL A 183 13.38 4.34 -25.06
CA VAL A 183 14.01 3.06 -25.40
C VAL A 183 13.18 2.37 -26.48
N GLU A 184 13.81 2.07 -27.61
CA GLU A 184 13.21 1.26 -28.67
C GLU A 184 13.12 -0.21 -28.28
N LYS A 185 11.94 -0.79 -28.51
CA LYS A 185 11.61 -2.14 -28.11
C LYS A 185 11.57 -3.10 -29.29
N SER A 186 11.92 -4.36 -29.03
CA SER A 186 11.96 -5.43 -30.04
C SER A 186 11.44 -6.73 -29.44
N THR A 187 11.23 -7.77 -30.24
CA THR A 187 10.80 -9.10 -29.76
C THR A 187 11.97 -10.05 -29.56
N GLU A 188 13.18 -9.69 -29.99
CA GLU A 188 14.35 -10.56 -29.98
C GLU A 188 14.83 -10.87 -28.56
N PRO A 189 15.12 -12.14 -28.22
CA PRO A 189 15.67 -12.49 -26.91
C PRO A 189 17.05 -11.87 -26.72
N VAL A 190 17.37 -11.55 -25.47
CA VAL A 190 18.68 -11.00 -25.08
C VAL A 190 19.39 -11.94 -24.11
N LYS A 191 20.68 -11.70 -23.85
CA LYS A 191 21.46 -12.60 -22.99
C LYS A 191 20.90 -12.69 -21.56
N PRO A 192 21.01 -13.86 -20.90
CA PRO A 192 20.57 -14.06 -19.51
C PRO A 192 21.06 -13.00 -18.51
N ASP A 193 22.29 -12.51 -18.69
CA ASP A 193 22.98 -11.53 -17.85
C ASP A 193 22.74 -10.07 -18.25
N ALA A 194 21.88 -9.81 -19.24
CA ALA A 194 21.59 -8.46 -19.70
C ALA A 194 21.02 -7.57 -18.56
N PRO A 195 21.55 -6.35 -18.37
CA PRO A 195 21.01 -5.40 -17.41
C PRO A 195 19.59 -4.97 -17.82
N ILE A 196 18.82 -4.43 -16.87
CA ILE A 196 17.39 -4.09 -17.10
C ILE A 196 17.19 -3.18 -18.32
N GLY A 197 18.03 -2.16 -18.50
CA GLY A 197 17.95 -1.24 -19.64
C GLY A 197 18.19 -1.89 -21.01
N ASP A 198 18.93 -3.00 -21.06
CA ASP A 198 19.21 -3.72 -22.32
C ASP A 198 18.13 -4.76 -22.66
N ARG A 199 17.19 -5.03 -21.74
CA ARG A 199 16.08 -5.98 -21.95
C ARG A 199 14.99 -5.34 -22.81
N LYS A 200 15.34 -4.97 -24.05
CA LYS A 200 14.45 -4.36 -25.05
C LYS A 200 13.25 -5.23 -25.43
N CYS A 201 13.31 -6.51 -25.11
CA CYS A 201 12.25 -7.47 -25.31
C CYS A 201 11.23 -7.55 -24.16
N MET A 202 11.44 -6.76 -23.12
CA MET A 202 10.55 -6.65 -21.98
C MET A 202 9.92 -5.25 -21.91
N VAL A 203 8.74 -5.19 -21.32
CA VAL A 203 8.09 -3.98 -20.83
C VAL A 203 7.93 -4.09 -19.33
N PHE A 204 8.03 -2.96 -18.63
CA PHE A 204 8.09 -2.96 -17.17
C PHE A 204 6.99 -2.14 -16.52
N MET A 205 6.48 -2.61 -15.39
CA MET A 205 5.45 -1.93 -14.61
C MET A 205 5.85 -0.49 -14.31
N GLY A 206 4.92 0.45 -14.52
CA GLY A 206 5.13 1.86 -14.19
C GLY A 206 5.85 2.69 -15.25
N THR A 207 6.36 2.05 -16.31
CA THR A 207 6.88 2.74 -17.50
C THR A 207 5.73 3.20 -18.41
N HIS A 208 6.04 4.12 -19.34
CA HIS A 208 5.06 4.67 -20.27
C HIS A 208 5.41 4.36 -21.72
N THR A 209 4.42 4.00 -22.52
CA THR A 209 4.57 3.88 -23.97
C THR A 209 4.51 5.27 -24.57
N ILE A 210 5.61 5.70 -25.20
CA ILE A 210 5.73 7.03 -25.81
C ILE A 210 5.24 6.99 -27.25
N TYR A 211 5.57 5.95 -27.99
CA TYR A 211 5.25 5.83 -29.41
C TYR A 211 5.03 4.38 -29.83
N GLY A 212 4.35 4.20 -30.95
CA GLY A 212 4.10 2.89 -31.55
C GLY A 212 3.00 2.10 -30.85
N ARG A 213 2.95 0.82 -31.17
CA ARG A 213 2.04 -0.16 -30.58
C ARG A 213 2.74 -1.49 -30.35
N GLY A 214 2.25 -2.24 -29.38
CA GLY A 214 2.81 -3.55 -29.09
C GLY A 214 1.86 -4.46 -28.34
N ARG A 215 2.22 -5.74 -28.29
CA ARG A 215 1.54 -6.75 -27.49
C ARG A 215 2.58 -7.43 -26.61
N ALA A 216 2.23 -7.63 -25.34
CA ALA A 216 3.11 -8.31 -24.40
C ALA A 216 2.32 -9.34 -23.60
N VAL A 217 2.94 -10.48 -23.31
CA VAL A 217 2.44 -11.41 -22.32
C VAL A 217 2.97 -11.01 -20.94
N ILE A 218 2.09 -10.88 -19.96
CA ILE A 218 2.45 -10.55 -18.60
C ILE A 218 3.20 -11.72 -17.98
N THR A 219 4.40 -11.46 -17.49
CA THR A 219 5.25 -12.46 -16.87
C THR A 219 5.18 -12.36 -15.35
N THR A 220 5.05 -11.14 -14.82
CA THR A 220 5.17 -10.87 -13.40
C THR A 220 4.25 -9.72 -12.98
N THR A 221 3.61 -9.86 -11.81
CA THR A 221 2.67 -8.86 -11.26
C THR A 221 3.01 -8.50 -9.81
N GLY A 222 2.49 -7.36 -9.35
CA GLY A 222 2.59 -6.87 -7.98
C GLY A 222 4.03 -6.67 -7.52
N MET A 223 4.33 -7.07 -6.28
CA MET A 223 5.66 -6.92 -5.64
C MET A 223 6.77 -7.71 -6.32
N LYS A 224 6.44 -8.67 -7.20
CA LYS A 224 7.45 -9.48 -7.90
C LYS A 224 8.01 -8.77 -9.14
N THR A 225 7.36 -7.71 -9.62
CA THR A 225 7.84 -6.88 -10.74
C THR A 225 9.15 -6.18 -10.38
N GLU A 226 9.92 -5.71 -11.36
CA GLU A 226 11.14 -4.93 -11.10
C GLU A 226 10.83 -3.65 -10.31
N PHE A 227 9.74 -2.95 -10.67
CA PHE A 227 9.26 -1.79 -9.92
C PHE A 227 8.82 -2.18 -8.49
N GLY A 228 8.13 -3.31 -8.34
CA GLY A 228 7.69 -3.82 -7.04
C GLY A 228 8.83 -4.22 -6.11
N LYS A 229 9.92 -4.80 -6.65
CA LYS A 229 11.14 -5.09 -5.89
C LYS A 229 11.79 -3.81 -5.37
N ILE A 230 11.91 -2.78 -6.22
CA ILE A 230 12.44 -1.47 -5.81
C ILE A 230 11.57 -0.85 -4.71
N ALA A 231 10.25 -0.86 -4.89
CA ALA A 231 9.31 -0.36 -3.88
C ALA A 231 9.45 -1.12 -2.54
N GLY A 232 9.62 -2.44 -2.58
CA GLY A 232 9.84 -3.27 -1.39
C GLY A 232 11.12 -2.91 -0.64
N MET A 233 12.25 -2.78 -1.36
CA MET A 233 13.53 -2.39 -0.75
C MET A 233 13.47 -1.01 -0.08
N ILE A 234 12.77 -0.06 -0.72
CA ILE A 234 12.58 1.28 -0.15
C ILE A 234 11.73 1.21 1.13
N GLN A 235 10.65 0.43 1.13
CA GLN A 235 9.80 0.28 2.32
C GLN A 235 10.52 -0.39 3.50
N GLU A 236 11.38 -1.37 3.23
CA GLU A 236 12.21 -2.02 4.24
C GLU A 236 13.26 -1.05 4.83
N THR A 237 13.86 -0.21 3.98
CA THR A 237 14.86 0.78 4.40
C THR A 237 14.24 1.97 5.15
N ILE A 238 13.01 2.37 4.82
CA ILE A 238 12.26 3.45 5.49
C ILE A 238 11.59 2.94 6.79
N HIS A 239 11.95 1.75 7.29
CA HIS A 239 11.73 1.42 8.71
C HIS A 239 12.67 2.25 9.61
N ILE A 240 12.57 3.58 9.52
CA ILE A 240 12.90 4.47 10.62
C ILE A 240 11.84 4.12 11.68
N PRO A 241 12.21 3.56 12.83
CA PRO A 241 11.24 3.31 13.89
C PRO A 241 10.58 4.65 14.21
N GLU A 242 9.28 4.75 13.93
CA GLU A 242 8.46 5.92 14.19
C GLU A 242 8.14 6.06 15.70
N ASP A 243 8.86 5.34 16.56
CA ASP A 243 8.75 5.37 18.01
C ASP A 243 10.08 5.82 18.62
N SER A 244 10.28 7.14 18.69
CA SER A 244 11.12 7.74 19.71
C SER A 244 10.34 8.72 20.59
N PHE A 245 9.05 8.44 20.83
CA PHE A 245 8.43 8.87 22.08
C PHE A 245 8.66 7.76 23.10
N ASP A 246 9.82 7.84 23.75
CA ASP A 246 10.22 6.91 24.80
C ASP A 246 9.24 7.02 25.99
N GLU A 247 8.23 6.16 26.02
CA GLU A 247 7.25 6.08 27.11
C GLU A 247 7.96 5.87 28.47
N ASN A 248 9.16 5.27 28.47
CA ASN A 248 9.98 5.14 29.67
C ASN A 248 10.58 6.47 30.14
N SER A 249 10.85 7.43 29.25
CA SER A 249 11.32 8.78 29.60
C SER A 249 10.27 9.53 30.42
N LEU A 250 8.99 9.45 30.02
CA LEU A 250 7.88 10.04 30.77
C LEU A 250 7.68 9.34 32.12
N ILE A 251 7.69 8.01 32.16
CA ILE A 251 7.55 7.25 33.41
C ILE A 251 8.71 7.55 34.37
N GLN A 252 9.94 7.69 33.88
CA GLN A 252 11.09 8.07 34.71
C GLN A 252 11.00 9.50 35.21
N THR A 253 10.53 10.43 34.38
CA THR A 253 10.35 11.84 34.77
C THR A 253 9.28 11.95 35.87
N ILE A 254 8.16 11.25 35.72
CA ILE A 254 7.10 11.18 36.73
C ILE A 254 7.63 10.56 38.03
N LYS A 255 8.38 9.45 37.97
CA LYS A 255 9.00 8.83 39.16
C LYS A 255 9.98 9.77 39.87
N LYS A 256 10.78 10.54 39.13
CA LYS A 256 11.70 11.54 39.71
C LYS A 256 10.95 12.66 40.43
N VAL A 257 9.89 13.18 39.81
CA VAL A 257 9.06 14.23 40.41
C VAL A 257 8.37 13.71 41.68
N TRP A 258 7.84 12.49 41.64
CA TRP A 258 7.18 11.86 42.78
C TRP A 258 8.15 11.61 43.95
N SER A 259 9.35 11.07 43.66
CA SER A 259 10.42 10.87 44.64
C SER A 259 10.90 12.19 45.26
N TRP A 260 11.04 13.26 44.47
CA TRP A 260 11.40 14.58 44.98
C TRP A 260 10.32 15.13 45.93
N ALA A 261 9.04 14.96 45.58
CA ALA A 261 7.92 15.39 46.41
C ALA A 261 7.83 14.63 47.75
N GLU A 262 8.11 13.32 47.76
CA GLU A 262 8.17 12.53 49.01
C GLU A 262 9.33 12.97 49.92
N THR A 263 10.50 13.26 49.33
CA THR A 263 11.68 13.70 50.10
C THR A 263 11.43 15.06 50.75
N LYS A 264 10.71 15.97 50.08
CA LYS A 264 10.37 17.30 50.61
C LYS A 264 9.25 17.30 51.65
N ARG A 265 8.48 16.22 51.76
CA ARG A 265 7.39 16.05 52.74
C ARG A 265 7.86 15.39 54.04
N LYS A 266 9.06 14.81 54.05
CA LYS A 266 9.70 14.18 55.21
C LYS A 266 10.82 15.02 55.86
N ALA A 267 11.12 16.20 55.30
CA ALA A 267 11.99 17.22 55.85
C ALA A 267 11.15 18.39 56.37
#